data_AF-A0A3P1ZDS2-F1
#
_entry.id   AF-A0A3P1ZDS2-F1
#
_cell.length_a   1.000
_cell.length_b   1.000
_cell.length_c   1.000
_cell.angle_alpha   90.00
_cell.angle_beta   90.00
_cell.angle_gamma   90.00
#
_symmetry.space_group_name_H-M   'P 1'
#
loop_
_entity.id
_entity.type
_entity.pdbx_description
1 polymer ?
#
loop_
_entity_poly.entity_id
_entity_poly.type
_entity_poly.pdbx_seq_one_letter_code
_entity_poly.pdbx_strand_id
1 'polypeptide(L)'
;SRDHVHLFVSIPPQVTISRLVQRLKGKSSHKLLHSFASLRRQYWGRHLWARGYFCCSSGNVTDDVIKAYIAQQSHDDGDFKIEGED
;
A
#
# COMPACT_ATOMS: atom_id res chain seq x y z
N SER A 1 -13.50 -15.68 -6.74
CA SER A 1 -14.71 -14.96 -6.29
C SER A 1 -15.16 -13.96 -7.34
N ARG A 2 -16.43 -13.53 -7.32
CA ARG A 2 -17.03 -12.60 -8.31
C ARG A 2 -17.36 -11.20 -7.77
N ASP A 3 -17.35 -11.00 -6.45
CA ASP A 3 -17.83 -9.80 -5.76
C ASP A 3 -16.72 -8.98 -5.08
N HIS A 4 -15.46 -9.42 -5.19
CA HIS A 4 -14.31 -8.73 -4.62
C HIS A 4 -13.06 -8.90 -5.51
N VAL A 5 -12.10 -8.01 -5.31
CA VAL A 5 -10.81 -7.99 -6.03
C VAL A 5 -9.68 -8.25 -5.04
N HIS A 6 -8.79 -9.18 -5.41
CA HIS A 6 -7.53 -9.43 -4.70
C HIS A 6 -6.40 -8.74 -5.45
N LEU A 7 -5.50 -8.09 -4.71
CA LEU A 7 -4.33 -7.41 -5.26
C LEU A 7 -3.10 -7.86 -4.48
N PHE A 8 -2.07 -8.29 -5.19
CA PHE A 8 -0.73 -8.49 -4.64
C PHE A 8 0.14 -7.32 -5.09
N VAL A 9 0.66 -6.55 -4.13
CA VAL A 9 1.31 -5.26 -4.40
C VAL A 9 2.57 -5.09 -3.58
N SER A 10 3.60 -4.51 -4.19
CA SER A 10 4.74 -3.96 -3.47
C SER A 10 4.50 -2.48 -3.19
N ILE A 11 4.75 -2.04 -1.96
CA ILE A 11 4.40 -0.69 -1.49
C ILE A 11 5.64 -0.09 -0.82
N PRO A 12 6.04 1.15 -1.16
CA PRO A 12 7.08 1.85 -0.42
C PRO A 12 6.71 1.99 1.06
N PRO A 13 7.64 1.79 2.01
CA PRO A 13 7.34 1.73 3.44
C PRO A 13 6.74 3.03 4.00
N GLN A 14 7.02 4.17 3.38
CA GLN A 14 6.45 5.48 3.73
C GLN A 14 4.97 5.65 3.35
N VAL A 15 4.41 4.73 2.55
CA VAL A 15 3.00 4.79 2.12
C VAL A 15 2.16 3.88 3.01
N THR A 16 1.23 4.47 3.74
CA THR A 16 0.30 3.70 4.57
C THR A 16 -0.68 2.88 3.71
N ILE A 17 -1.00 1.66 4.16
CA ILE A 17 -1.97 0.78 3.49
C ILE A 17 -3.33 1.46 3.31
N SER A 18 -3.80 2.18 4.33
CA SER A 18 -5.07 2.91 4.28
C SER A 18 -5.10 3.94 3.16
N ARG A 19 -4.01 4.68 2.96
CA ARG A 19 -3.88 5.68 1.89
C ARG A 19 -3.81 5.04 0.51
N LEU A 20 -3.11 3.91 0.38
CA LEU A 20 -3.11 3.14 -0.86
C LEU A 20 -4.53 2.68 -1.21
N VAL A 21 -5.22 2.02 -0.28
CA VAL A 21 -6.55 1.46 -0.52
C VAL A 21 -7.57 2.57 -0.81
N GLN A 22 -7.49 3.71 -0.12
CA GLN A 22 -8.31 4.89 -0.42
C GLN A 22 -8.14 5.34 -1.88
N ARG A 23 -6.89 5.43 -2.36
CA ARG A 23 -6.60 5.83 -3.74
C ARG A 23 -7.07 4.78 -4.74
N LEU A 24 -6.81 3.50 -4.50
CA LEU A 24 -7.21 2.40 -5.38
C LEU A 24 -8.74 2.35 -5.53
N LYS A 25 -9.48 2.30 -4.42
CA LYS A 25 -10.95 2.25 -4.43
C LYS A 25 -11.55 3.53 -5.01
N GLY A 26 -11.02 4.70 -4.65
CA GLY A 26 -11.52 5.99 -5.13
C GLY A 26 -11.33 6.19 -6.63
N LYS A 27 -10.11 5.97 -7.13
CA LYS A 27 -9.78 6.15 -8.56
C LYS A 27 -10.47 5.11 -9.44
N SER A 28 -10.50 3.84 -9.01
CA SER A 28 -11.23 2.79 -9.75
C SER A 28 -12.74 3.07 -9.80
N SER A 29 -13.36 3.46 -8.67
CA SER A 29 -14.78 3.83 -8.63
C SER A 29 -15.07 4.99 -9.58
N HIS A 30 -14.26 6.05 -9.54
CA HIS A 30 -14.43 7.18 -10.45
C HIS A 30 -14.32 6.76 -11.93
N LYS A 31 -13.28 6.01 -12.29
CA LYS A 31 -13.05 5.58 -13.68
C LYS A 31 -14.17 4.65 -14.17
N LEU A 32 -14.56 3.66 -13.38
CA LEU A 32 -15.58 2.67 -13.76
C LEU A 32 -16.97 3.31 -13.89
N LEU A 33 -17.39 4.16 -12.94
CA LEU A 33 -18.68 4.83 -13.00
C LEU A 33 -18.73 5.90 -14.11
N HIS A 34 -17.59 6.44 -14.52
CA HIS A 34 -17.49 7.33 -15.67
C HIS A 34 -17.61 6.55 -16.99
N SER A 35 -16.87 5.45 -17.14
CA SER A 35 -16.81 4.67 -18.38
C SER A 35 -18.06 3.80 -18.63
N PHE A 36 -18.77 3.36 -17.59
CA PHE A 36 -19.86 2.39 -17.73
C PHE A 36 -21.18 2.94 -17.19
N ALA A 37 -22.08 3.34 -18.09
CA ALA A 37 -23.40 3.87 -17.73
C ALA A 37 -24.27 2.84 -16.97
N SER A 38 -24.11 1.54 -17.25
CA SER A 38 -24.79 0.46 -16.51
C SER A 38 -24.39 0.45 -15.03
N LEU A 39 -23.09 0.50 -14.73
CA LEU A 39 -22.57 0.56 -13.36
C LEU A 39 -23.03 1.83 -12.64
N ARG A 40 -23.03 2.97 -13.33
CA ARG A 40 -23.50 4.23 -12.75
C ARG A 40 -24.97 4.18 -12.33
N ARG A 41 -25.82 3.50 -13.11
CA ARG A 41 -27.24 3.28 -12.76
C ARG A 41 -27.39 2.31 -11.58
N GLN A 42 -26.62 1.22 -11.57
CA GLN A 42 -26.70 0.22 -10.51
C GLN A 42 -26.20 0.76 -9.16
N TYR A 43 -25.06 1.44 -9.16
CA TYR A 43 -24.43 2.03 -7.96
C TYR A 43 -24.73 3.52 -7.86
N TRP A 44 -26.01 3.87 -7.93
CA TRP A 44 -26.47 5.23 -7.69
C TRP A 44 -26.01 5.69 -6.29
N GLY A 45 -25.45 6.90 -6.17
CA GLY A 45 -24.74 7.35 -4.95
C GLY A 45 -23.24 7.06 -4.92
N ARG A 46 -22.66 6.44 -5.96
CA ARG A 46 -21.20 6.23 -6.14
C ARG A 46 -20.56 5.25 -5.14
N HIS A 47 -21.37 4.39 -4.52
CA HIS A 47 -20.91 3.35 -3.59
C HIS A 47 -20.56 2.05 -4.34
N LEU A 48 -19.51 2.08 -5.17
CA LEU A 48 -19.06 0.89 -5.91
C LEU A 48 -18.40 -0.15 -4.99
N TRP A 49 -17.64 0.31 -4.00
CA TRP A 49 -16.88 -0.56 -3.10
C TRP A 49 -17.48 -0.56 -1.70
N ALA A 50 -17.41 -1.71 -1.01
CA ALA A 50 -17.67 -1.79 0.43
C ALA A 50 -16.77 -0.82 1.21
N ARG A 51 -17.15 -0.40 2.42
CA ARG A 51 -16.34 0.54 3.22
C ARG A 51 -15.01 -0.06 3.66
N GLY A 52 -15.02 -1.32 4.10
CA GLY A 52 -13.84 -2.04 4.59
C GLY A 52 -12.88 -2.51 3.49
N TYR A 53 -11.76 -3.08 3.94
CA TYR A 53 -10.81 -3.83 3.13
C TYR A 53 -10.07 -4.83 4.02
N PHE A 54 -9.49 -5.87 3.42
CA PHE A 54 -8.59 -6.80 4.09
C PHE A 54 -7.18 -6.60 3.54
N CYS A 55 -6.17 -6.68 4.41
CA CYS A 55 -4.78 -6.69 4.01
C CYS A 55 -3.98 -7.64 4.92
N CYS A 56 -3.05 -8.38 4.32
CA CYS A 56 -2.04 -9.13 5.04
C CYS A 56 -0.67 -8.87 4.39
N SER A 57 0.38 -8.89 5.20
CA SER A 57 1.74 -8.98 4.67
C SER A 57 1.93 -10.36 4.05
N SER A 58 2.78 -10.42 3.03
CA SER A 58 3.20 -11.67 2.41
C SER A 58 4.71 -11.58 2.23
N GLY A 59 5.42 -12.54 2.79
CA GLY A 59 6.87 -12.60 2.74
C GLY A 59 7.36 -13.83 3.48
N ASN A 60 8.33 -14.52 2.88
CA ASN A 60 9.11 -15.54 3.56
C ASN A 60 10.45 -14.88 3.90
N VAL A 61 10.60 -14.40 5.14
CA VAL A 61 11.85 -13.82 5.61
C VAL A 61 12.64 -14.93 6.29
N THR A 62 13.81 -15.28 5.76
CA THR A 62 14.71 -16.28 6.36
C THR A 62 15.72 -15.60 7.28
N ASP A 63 16.23 -16.35 8.27
CA ASP A 63 17.28 -15.87 9.18
C ASP A 63 18.50 -15.33 8.44
N ASP A 64 18.86 -15.92 7.30
CA ASP A 64 20.01 -15.49 6.49
C ASP A 64 19.77 -14.10 5.87
N VAL A 65 18.54 -13.80 5.44
CA VAL A 65 18.18 -12.47 4.92
C VAL A 65 18.25 -11.43 6.04
N ILE A 66 17.82 -11.78 7.25
CA ILE A 66 17.89 -10.89 8.42
C ILE A 66 19.35 -10.63 8.79
N LYS A 67 20.18 -11.68 8.88
CA LYS A 67 21.61 -11.57 9.20
C LYS A 67 22.36 -10.72 8.17
N ALA A 68 22.11 -10.94 6.87
CA ALA A 68 22.71 -10.15 5.80
C ALA A 68 22.30 -8.67 5.87
N TYR A 69 21.02 -8.40 6.16
CA TYR A 69 20.52 -7.03 6.36
C TYR A 69 21.24 -6.34 7.52
N ILE A 70 21.35 -6.99 8.68
CA ILE A 70 22.02 -6.42 9.87
C ILE A 70 23.51 -6.17 9.60
N ALA A 71 24.21 -7.14 9.01
CA ALA A 71 25.64 -7.01 8.71
C ALA A 71 25.94 -5.86 7.72
N GLN A 72 25.03 -5.56 6.80
CA GLN A 72 25.16 -4.46 5.85
C GLN A 72 24.79 -3.09 6.45
N GLN A 73 24.10 -3.04 7.60
CA GLN A 73 23.75 -1.76 8.24
C GLN A 73 24.94 -1.08 8.93
N SER A 74 26.02 -1.81 9.24
CA SER A 74 27.12 -1.33 10.09
C SER A 74 28.27 -0.61 9.34
N HIS A 75 28.07 -0.21 8.07
CA HIS A 75 29.13 0.33 7.22
C HIS A 75 29.00 1.83 6.87
N ASP A 76 28.10 2.56 7.52
CA ASP A 76 27.99 4.02 7.36
C ASP A 76 27.68 4.74 8.69
N ASP A 77 28.30 4.29 9.79
CA ASP A 77 28.35 5.04 11.07
C ASP A 77 29.41 6.16 11.03
N GLY A 78 29.63 6.75 9.85
CA GLY A 78 30.56 7.84 9.63
C GLY A 78 29.86 9.19 9.75
N ASP A 79 29.84 9.74 10.97
CA ASP A 79 29.69 11.18 11.23
C ASP A 79 28.26 11.77 11.14
N PHE A 80 27.37 11.37 12.04
CA PHE A 80 26.22 12.22 12.41
C PHE A 80 26.72 13.38 13.29
N LYS A 81 27.16 14.49 12.68
CA LYS A 81 27.43 15.74 13.41
C LYS A 81 26.13 16.50 13.66
N ILE A 82 25.87 16.78 14.94
CA ILE A 82 24.91 17.83 15.34
C ILE A 82 25.72 19.13 15.33
N GLU A 83 25.43 20.05 14.40
CA GLU A 83 26.03 21.38 14.42
C GLU A 83 25.59 22.13 15.69
N GLY A 84 26.53 22.48 16.58
CA GLY A 84 26.31 23.53 17.58
C GLY A 84 26.60 23.25 19.06
N GLU A 85 27.43 22.28 19.44
CA GLU A 85 27.98 22.23 20.81
C GLU A 85 29.52 22.25 20.77
N ASP A 86 30.09 23.37 21.22
CA ASP A 86 31.52 23.60 21.49
C ASP A 86 31.99 22.81 22.72
#